data_AF-A0AAD9UNY2-F1
#
_entry.id   AF-A0AAD9UNY2-F1
#
_cell.length_a   1.000
_cell.length_b   1.000
_cell.length_c   1.000
_cell.angle_alpha   90.00
_cell.angle_beta   90.00
_cell.angle_gamma   90.00
#
_symmetry.space_group_name_H-M   'P 1'
#
loop_
_entity.id
_entity.type
_entity.pdbx_description
1 polymer ?
#
loop_
_entity_poly.entity_id
_entity_poly.type
_entity_poly.pdbx_seq_one_letter_code
_entity_poly.pdbx_strand_id
1 'polypeptide(L)'
;MEEMITLIKEMIREKGSVLVSMHGSTVLDESYLGNEVFSICQIGEGNHMMVIIGYGTYQKRLPGRRGYAKGRYWQIRNSWGSHWGNRGNFKLDMDGPRGCNGRVFEYIACLNIIIKEQKSLPRVGFAPFRIDIAKAKGTMNIKIMQLTTGGRVYKRRIVAPSWVNLTERGVCYRAMSITDNDDDTTFCIHECVKYIHKCPNHEFVTLGECLHRVVKTDKCMFCTI
;
A
#
# COMPACT_ATOMS: atom_id res chain seq x y z
N MET A 1 -20.12 9.14 21.02
CA MET A 1 -19.69 7.96 20.23
C MET A 1 -20.19 8.04 18.79
N GLU A 2 -21.49 8.22 18.56
CA GLU A 2 -22.05 8.36 17.20
C GLU A 2 -21.46 9.53 16.40
N GLU A 3 -21.23 10.68 17.03
CA GLU A 3 -20.59 11.83 16.39
C GLU A 3 -19.16 11.52 15.91
N MET A 4 -18.36 10.86 16.76
CA MET A 4 -17.00 10.42 16.40
C MET A 4 -17.04 9.43 15.23
N ILE A 5 -17.95 8.45 15.26
CA ILE A 5 -18.12 7.48 14.16
C ILE A 5 -18.50 8.20 12.87
N THR A 6 -19.38 9.21 12.96
CA THR A 6 -19.83 10.00 11.80
C THR A 6 -18.67 10.79 11.21
N LEU A 7 -17.90 11.49 12.04
CA LEU A 7 -16.71 12.22 11.63
C LEU A 7 -15.68 11.32 10.94
N ILE A 8 -15.40 10.13 11.49
CA ILE A 8 -14.47 9.17 10.88
C ILE A 8 -14.98 8.71 9.52
N LYS A 9 -16.28 8.41 9.39
CA LYS A 9 -16.87 8.01 8.11
C LYS A 9 -16.76 9.11 7.05
N GLU A 10 -16.93 10.37 7.44
CA GLU A 10 -16.74 11.51 6.56
C GLU A 10 -15.28 11.64 6.13
N MET A 11 -14.33 11.56 7.06
CA MET A 11 -12.90 11.57 6.74
C MET A 11 -12.51 10.45 5.77
N ILE A 12 -13.04 9.23 5.95
CA ILE A 12 -12.81 8.12 5.01
C ILE A 12 -13.42 8.43 3.63
N ARG A 13 -14.63 9.02 3.57
CA ARG A 13 -15.27 9.39 2.31
C ARG A 13 -14.51 10.46 1.55
N GLU A 14 -13.97 11.45 2.26
CA GLU A 14 -13.29 12.59 1.65
C GLU A 14 -11.83 12.30 1.31
N LYS A 15 -11.12 11.57 2.17
CA LYS A 15 -9.67 11.40 2.11
C LYS A 15 -9.25 9.96 1.82
N GLY A 16 -10.21 9.04 1.70
CA GLY A 16 -10.01 7.63 1.38
C GLY A 16 -9.57 6.76 2.57
N SER A 17 -8.92 7.34 3.58
CA SER A 17 -8.48 6.59 4.76
C SER A 17 -8.23 7.48 5.97
N VAL A 18 -8.14 6.85 7.15
CA VAL A 18 -7.82 7.50 8.43
C VAL A 18 -6.79 6.64 9.18
N LEU A 19 -5.76 7.25 9.73
CA LEU A 19 -4.73 6.58 10.53
C LEU A 19 -5.29 6.21 11.90
N VAL A 20 -4.95 5.02 12.39
CA VAL A 20 -5.36 4.54 13.72
C VAL A 20 -4.20 3.86 14.43
N SER A 21 -4.14 4.01 15.75
CA SER A 21 -3.12 3.39 16.61
C SER A 21 -3.74 2.38 17.58
N MET A 22 -3.07 1.24 17.74
CA MET A 22 -3.40 0.17 18.69
C MET A 22 -2.12 -0.42 19.29
N HIS A 23 -2.24 -1.22 20.35
CA HIS A 23 -1.12 -1.95 20.94
C HIS A 23 -0.87 -3.25 20.18
N GLY A 24 0.07 -3.27 19.24
CA GLY A 24 0.19 -4.33 18.22
C GLY A 24 0.37 -5.75 18.80
N SER A 25 1.27 -5.93 19.76
CA SER A 25 1.70 -7.25 20.24
C SER A 25 0.65 -8.01 21.08
N THR A 26 -0.29 -7.31 21.72
CA THR A 26 -1.32 -7.92 22.57
C THR A 26 -2.69 -8.00 21.90
N VAL A 27 -2.88 -7.23 20.83
CA VAL A 27 -4.17 -7.03 20.16
C VAL A 27 -4.23 -7.73 18.79
N LEU A 28 -3.10 -7.86 18.10
CA LEU A 28 -3.02 -8.36 16.72
C LEU A 28 -2.11 -9.59 16.65
N ASP A 29 -2.59 -10.73 17.17
CA ASP A 29 -1.90 -12.01 17.11
C ASP A 29 -1.77 -12.55 15.67
N GLU A 30 -0.75 -13.36 15.40
CA GLU A 30 -0.50 -14.05 14.13
C GLU A 30 -1.59 -15.09 13.80
N SER A 31 -2.31 -15.60 14.80
CA SER A 31 -3.45 -16.51 14.60
C SER A 31 -4.66 -15.86 13.91
N TYR A 32 -4.60 -14.56 13.66
CA TYR A 32 -5.71 -13.79 13.13
C TYR A 32 -5.90 -13.98 11.61
N LEU A 33 -7.04 -14.57 11.23
CA LEU A 33 -7.38 -14.88 9.83
C LEU A 33 -8.10 -13.75 9.05
N GLY A 34 -8.56 -12.68 9.72
CA GLY A 34 -9.19 -11.52 9.08
C GLY A 34 -10.55 -11.70 8.41
N ASN A 35 -11.14 -12.89 8.49
CA ASN A 35 -12.42 -13.18 7.86
C ASN A 35 -13.63 -12.76 8.72
N GLU A 36 -13.46 -12.70 10.04
CA GLU A 36 -14.52 -12.33 10.98
C GLU A 36 -14.38 -10.90 11.51
N VAL A 37 -15.48 -10.32 11.98
CA VAL A 37 -15.46 -9.06 12.71
C VAL A 37 -14.96 -9.33 14.13
N PHE A 38 -13.78 -8.79 14.41
CA PHE A 38 -13.15 -8.87 15.72
C PHE A 38 -13.77 -7.84 16.67
N SER A 39 -13.83 -8.14 17.96
CA SER A 39 -14.43 -7.26 18.95
C SER A 39 -13.55 -7.25 20.19
N ILE A 40 -12.76 -6.19 20.34
CA ILE A 40 -11.78 -6.03 21.40
C ILE A 40 -11.73 -4.59 21.88
N CYS A 41 -11.12 -4.38 23.05
CA CYS A 41 -10.74 -3.06 23.52
C CYS A 41 -9.26 -2.82 23.32
N GLN A 42 -8.93 -1.62 22.91
CA GLN A 42 -7.57 -1.12 23.03
C GLN A 42 -7.21 -1.00 24.51
N ILE A 43 -6.08 -1.60 24.90
CA ILE A 43 -5.53 -1.56 26.24
C ILE A 43 -4.05 -1.21 26.13
N GLY A 44 -3.58 -0.30 26.98
CA GLY A 44 -2.20 0.18 26.97
C GLY A 44 -1.90 1.18 25.85
N GLU A 45 -0.63 1.57 25.76
CA GLU A 45 -0.16 2.57 24.80
C GLU A 45 -0.18 2.02 23.37
N GLY A 46 -0.68 2.82 22.44
CA GLY A 46 -0.67 2.48 21.02
C GLY A 46 0.74 2.57 20.44
N ASN A 47 1.33 1.43 20.09
CA ASN A 47 2.68 1.33 19.53
C ASN A 47 2.70 0.87 18.06
N HIS A 48 1.52 0.61 17.48
CA HIS A 48 1.38 0.13 16.10
C HIS A 48 0.30 0.92 15.36
N MET A 49 0.64 1.40 14.17
CA MET A 49 -0.23 2.27 13.38
C MET A 49 -0.71 1.58 12.10
N MET A 50 -1.99 1.77 11.79
CA MET A 50 -2.71 1.16 10.66
C MET A 50 -3.64 2.19 10.04
N VAL A 51 -4.42 1.78 9.03
CA VAL A 51 -5.39 2.67 8.38
C VAL A 51 -6.78 2.05 8.28
N ILE A 52 -7.81 2.80 8.67
CA ILE A 52 -9.19 2.49 8.30
C ILE A 52 -9.37 2.85 6.83
N ILE A 53 -9.83 1.89 6.03
CA ILE A 53 -10.06 2.04 4.58
C ILE A 53 -11.53 1.86 4.18
N GLY A 54 -12.39 1.60 5.17
CA GLY A 54 -13.81 1.39 4.93
C GLY A 54 -14.56 1.04 6.21
N TYR A 55 -15.86 0.82 6.06
CA TYR A 55 -16.75 0.45 7.14
C TYR A 55 -17.98 -0.29 6.60
N GLY A 56 -18.69 -0.98 7.49
CA GLY A 56 -19.91 -1.68 7.13
C GLY A 56 -20.74 -2.09 8.34
N THR A 57 -21.79 -2.85 8.07
CA THR A 57 -22.63 -3.49 9.08
C THR A 57 -22.48 -5.00 8.99
N TYR A 58 -22.71 -5.69 10.09
CA TYR A 58 -22.69 -7.15 10.14
C TYR A 58 -23.81 -7.67 11.03
N GLN A 59 -24.09 -8.97 10.89
CA GLN A 59 -25.03 -9.70 11.73
C GLN A 59 -24.29 -10.88 12.37
N LYS A 60 -24.33 -10.98 13.70
CA LYS A 60 -23.71 -12.07 14.46
C LYS A 60 -24.76 -12.82 15.25
N ARG A 61 -24.74 -14.15 15.15
CA ARG A 61 -25.57 -15.00 15.98
C ARG A 61 -25.03 -15.00 17.41
N LEU A 62 -25.85 -14.64 18.39
CA LEU A 62 -25.44 -14.68 19.79
C LEU A 62 -25.64 -16.10 20.35
N PRO A 63 -24.62 -16.69 21.01
CA PRO A 63 -24.79 -17.95 21.72
C PRO A 63 -25.94 -17.85 22.74
N GLY A 64 -26.85 -18.82 22.74
CA GLY A 64 -27.96 -18.87 23.70
C GLY A 64 -29.11 -17.88 23.48
N ARG A 65 -29.15 -17.14 22.37
CA ARG A 65 -30.31 -16.27 22.02
C ARG A 65 -30.90 -16.64 20.67
N ARG A 66 -32.24 -16.62 20.56
CA ARG A 66 -32.92 -16.67 19.26
C ARG A 66 -32.79 -15.30 18.58
N GLY A 67 -32.08 -15.27 17.45
CA GLY A 67 -31.92 -14.07 16.61
C GLY A 67 -30.47 -13.68 16.32
N TYR A 68 -30.31 -12.64 15.50
CA TYR A 68 -29.02 -12.06 15.14
C TYR A 68 -28.87 -10.68 15.78
N ALA A 69 -27.71 -10.41 16.38
CA ALA A 69 -27.31 -9.06 16.75
C ALA A 69 -26.75 -8.35 15.51
N LYS A 70 -27.25 -7.13 15.25
CA LYS A 70 -26.65 -6.24 14.26
C LYS A 70 -25.51 -5.47 14.91
N GLY A 71 -24.40 -5.32 14.19
CA GLY A 71 -23.25 -4.52 14.61
C GLY A 71 -22.66 -3.74 13.44
N ARG A 72 -21.63 -2.95 13.72
CA ARG A 72 -20.92 -2.12 12.74
C ARG A 72 -19.44 -2.37 12.86
N TYR A 73 -18.72 -2.33 11.74
CA TYR A 73 -17.28 -2.59 11.74
C TYR A 73 -16.50 -1.55 10.94
N TRP A 74 -15.27 -1.31 11.38
CA TRP A 74 -14.19 -0.70 10.60
C TRP A 74 -13.49 -1.77 9.77
N GLN A 75 -13.22 -1.48 8.50
CA GLN A 75 -12.31 -2.28 7.68
C GLN A 75 -10.94 -1.63 7.73
N ILE A 76 -9.95 -2.35 8.24
CA ILE A 76 -8.63 -1.82 8.58
C ILE A 76 -7.57 -2.57 7.78
N ARG A 77 -6.60 -1.83 7.25
CA ARG A 77 -5.44 -2.37 6.55
C ARG A 77 -4.21 -2.29 7.43
N ASN A 78 -3.51 -3.41 7.52
CA ASN A 78 -2.23 -3.57 8.21
C ASN A 78 -1.07 -3.63 7.20
N SER A 79 0.17 -3.53 7.69
CA SER A 79 1.40 -3.49 6.90
C SER A 79 2.25 -4.77 6.98
N TRP A 80 1.76 -5.85 7.63
CA TRP A 80 2.46 -7.14 7.76
C TRP A 80 2.35 -8.07 6.55
N GLY A 81 2.20 -7.48 5.36
CA GLY A 81 2.09 -8.23 4.11
C GLY A 81 0.72 -8.87 3.87
N SER A 82 0.56 -9.49 2.68
CA SER A 82 -0.73 -10.06 2.26
C SER A 82 -1.05 -11.43 2.87
N HIS A 83 -0.07 -12.06 3.52
CA HIS A 83 -0.22 -13.37 4.14
C HIS A 83 -0.86 -13.30 5.54
N TRP A 84 -0.86 -12.12 6.16
CA TRP A 84 -1.49 -11.89 7.46
C TRP A 84 -2.95 -11.47 7.30
N GLY A 85 -3.83 -11.94 8.19
CA GLY A 85 -5.25 -11.62 8.17
C GLY A 85 -5.92 -11.99 6.84
N ASN A 86 -6.86 -11.16 6.40
CA ASN A 86 -7.53 -11.29 5.11
C ASN A 86 -6.86 -10.39 4.09
N ARG A 87 -5.81 -10.92 3.45
CA ARG A 87 -5.00 -10.22 2.44
C ARG A 87 -4.38 -8.91 2.99
N GLY A 88 -3.91 -8.95 4.24
CA GLY A 88 -3.37 -7.80 4.97
C GLY A 88 -4.43 -6.88 5.58
N ASN A 89 -5.70 -7.30 5.64
CA ASN A 89 -6.79 -6.51 6.19
C ASN A 89 -7.57 -7.28 7.25
N PHE A 90 -8.34 -6.53 8.04
CA PHE A 90 -9.19 -7.07 9.07
C PHE A 90 -10.43 -6.23 9.31
N LYS A 91 -11.39 -6.77 10.06
CA LYS A 91 -12.61 -6.08 10.46
C LYS A 91 -12.67 -5.98 11.98
N LEU A 92 -12.95 -4.79 12.48
CA LEU A 92 -13.02 -4.49 13.91
C LEU A 92 -14.36 -3.85 14.25
N ASP A 93 -15.05 -4.37 15.26
CA ASP A 93 -16.28 -3.81 15.77
C ASP A 93 -16.06 -2.38 16.26
N MET A 94 -16.96 -1.45 15.90
CA MET A 94 -16.80 -0.04 16.23
C MET A 94 -17.01 0.26 17.73
N ASP A 95 -17.88 -0.51 18.38
CA ASP A 95 -18.33 -0.29 19.74
C ASP A 95 -17.50 -1.12 20.74
N GLY A 96 -16.90 -2.21 20.25
CA GLY A 96 -16.10 -3.15 21.01
C GLY A 96 -16.96 -4.08 21.88
N PRO A 97 -16.34 -4.93 22.70
CA PRO A 97 -17.07 -5.81 23.61
C PRO A 97 -17.82 -4.99 24.69
N ARG A 98 -18.73 -5.64 25.41
CA ARG A 98 -19.45 -4.98 26.50
C ARG A 98 -18.46 -4.41 27.53
N GLY A 99 -18.63 -3.14 27.88
CA GLY A 99 -17.74 -2.42 28.80
C GLY A 99 -16.56 -1.71 28.13
N CYS A 100 -16.42 -1.81 26.80
CA CYS A 100 -15.35 -1.14 26.06
C CYS A 100 -15.55 0.36 25.88
N ASN A 101 -16.81 0.81 25.92
CA ASN A 101 -17.21 2.19 25.65
C ASN A 101 -16.59 2.76 24.35
N GLY A 102 -16.46 1.93 23.30
CA GLY A 102 -15.91 2.35 22.00
C GLY A 102 -14.41 2.61 22.00
N ARG A 103 -13.68 2.27 23.06
CA ARG A 103 -12.21 2.40 23.13
C ARG A 103 -11.53 1.26 22.36
N VAL A 104 -11.71 1.26 21.04
CA VAL A 104 -11.14 0.25 20.13
C VAL A 104 -9.84 0.73 19.48
N PHE A 105 -9.54 2.03 19.55
CA PHE A 105 -8.28 2.64 19.13
C PHE A 105 -7.74 3.55 20.25
N GLU A 106 -6.42 3.74 20.30
CA GLU A 106 -5.80 4.72 21.20
C GLU A 106 -5.80 6.10 20.56
N TYR A 107 -5.36 6.18 19.30
CA TYR A 107 -5.34 7.41 18.53
C TYR A 107 -5.98 7.21 17.16
N ILE A 108 -6.59 8.28 16.67
CA ILE A 108 -7.12 8.39 15.32
C ILE A 108 -6.58 9.71 14.76
N ALA A 109 -5.93 9.65 13.61
CA ALA A 109 -5.33 10.82 12.99
C ALA A 109 -5.73 10.90 11.52
N CYS A 110 -5.95 12.11 11.05
CA CYS A 110 -6.22 12.36 9.65
C CYS A 110 -5.41 13.56 9.19
N LEU A 111 -4.74 13.40 8.05
CA LEU A 111 -3.93 14.46 7.49
C LEU A 111 -4.85 15.51 6.85
N ASN A 112 -4.65 16.76 7.24
CA ASN A 112 -5.30 17.90 6.61
C ASN A 112 -4.33 18.58 5.64
N ILE A 113 -4.20 18.00 4.45
CA ILE A 113 -3.30 18.47 3.41
C ILE A 113 -4.13 18.92 2.21
N ILE A 114 -3.74 20.03 1.60
CA ILE A 114 -4.31 20.51 0.34
C ILE A 114 -3.43 19.97 -0.79
N ILE A 115 -3.92 18.99 -1.53
CA ILE A 115 -3.28 18.51 -2.76
C ILE A 115 -3.96 19.23 -3.92
N LYS A 116 -3.23 20.11 -4.61
CA LYS A 116 -3.76 20.80 -5.80
C LYS A 116 -3.66 19.85 -7.00
N GLU A 117 -4.76 19.70 -7.73
CA GLU A 117 -4.75 18.94 -8.99
C GLU A 117 -3.76 19.57 -9.96
N GLN A 118 -2.78 18.77 -10.39
CA GLN A 118 -1.77 19.20 -11.35
C GLN A 118 -2.37 19.09 -12.75
N LYS A 119 -2.91 20.21 -13.26
CA LYS A 119 -3.53 20.28 -14.60
C LYS A 119 -2.52 20.15 -15.74
N SER A 120 -1.25 20.41 -15.47
CA SER A 120 -0.14 20.12 -16.38
C SER A 120 0.35 18.70 -16.15
N LEU A 121 0.84 18.04 -17.21
CA LEU A 121 1.60 16.81 -17.06
C LEU A 121 2.71 17.04 -16.00
N PRO A 122 2.89 16.12 -15.04
CA PRO A 122 4.04 16.17 -14.15
C PRO A 122 5.29 16.33 -15.00
N ARG A 123 6.05 17.41 -14.76
CA ARG A 123 7.35 17.57 -15.42
C ARG A 123 8.29 16.45 -14.96
N VAL A 124 8.05 15.91 -13.76
CA VAL A 124 8.88 14.95 -13.03
C VAL A 124 7.98 13.88 -12.40
N GLY A 125 8.45 12.63 -12.40
CA GLY A 125 7.72 11.47 -11.90
C GLY A 125 6.84 10.78 -12.94
N PHE A 126 6.92 9.45 -13.01
CA PHE A 126 6.07 8.64 -13.90
C PHE A 126 4.76 8.27 -13.19
N ALA A 127 3.72 9.06 -13.36
CA ALA A 127 2.36 8.53 -13.23
C ALA A 127 2.11 7.58 -14.42
N PRO A 128 1.53 6.39 -14.25
CA PRO A 128 1.19 5.53 -15.38
C PRO A 128 0.22 6.25 -16.32
N PHE A 129 0.73 6.79 -17.42
CA PHE A 129 -0.05 7.49 -18.44
C PHE A 129 -0.41 6.53 -19.58
N ARG A 130 -1.54 6.82 -20.24
CA ARG A 130 -1.93 6.06 -21.44
C ARG A 130 -0.99 6.43 -22.58
N ILE A 131 -0.22 5.46 -23.05
CA ILE A 131 0.63 5.60 -24.25
C ILE A 131 -0.20 5.24 -25.48
N ASP A 132 -0.23 6.14 -26.47
CA ASP A 132 -0.67 5.80 -27.81
C ASP A 132 0.42 4.98 -28.52
N ILE A 133 0.21 3.68 -28.60
CA ILE A 133 1.18 2.71 -29.12
C ILE A 133 1.53 2.98 -30.58
N ALA A 134 0.59 3.52 -31.38
CA ALA A 134 0.84 3.81 -32.79
C ALA A 134 1.87 4.95 -32.95
N LYS A 135 1.83 5.93 -32.03
CA LYS A 135 2.76 7.08 -32.02
C LYS A 135 4.10 6.80 -31.36
N ALA A 136 4.17 5.83 -30.44
CA ALA A 136 5.40 5.46 -29.74
C ALA A 136 6.32 4.50 -30.52
N LYS A 137 5.83 3.97 -31.66
CA LYS A 137 6.56 3.00 -32.48
C LYS A 137 7.77 3.68 -33.15
N GLY A 138 8.98 3.28 -32.77
CA GLY A 138 10.24 3.83 -33.31
C GLY A 138 11.03 4.70 -32.32
N THR A 139 10.38 5.25 -31.28
CA THR A 139 11.02 5.99 -30.18
C THR A 139 11.08 5.21 -28.87
N MET A 140 10.24 4.17 -28.74
CA MET A 140 10.15 3.31 -27.56
C MET A 140 10.32 1.83 -27.90
N ASN A 141 11.02 1.11 -27.03
CA ASN A 141 11.06 -0.35 -26.99
C ASN A 141 9.77 -0.89 -26.37
N ILE A 142 9.10 -1.80 -27.07
CA ILE A 142 7.87 -2.46 -26.60
C ILE A 142 8.17 -3.94 -26.44
N LYS A 143 8.00 -4.48 -25.22
CA LYS A 143 8.14 -5.90 -24.91
C LYS A 143 6.87 -6.48 -24.34
N ILE A 144 6.50 -7.68 -24.77
CA ILE A 144 5.39 -8.42 -24.19
C ILE A 144 5.97 -9.43 -23.19
N MET A 145 5.71 -9.21 -21.91
CA MET A 145 5.94 -10.22 -20.89
C MET A 145 4.75 -11.17 -20.86
N GLN A 146 5.05 -12.47 -20.90
CA GLN A 146 4.06 -13.53 -20.81
C GLN A 146 4.43 -14.43 -19.63
N LEU A 147 3.48 -14.65 -18.72
CA LEU A 147 3.60 -15.57 -17.61
C LEU A 147 2.50 -16.62 -17.71
N THR A 148 2.86 -17.90 -17.70
CA THR A 148 1.91 -19.00 -17.68
C THR A 148 1.95 -19.65 -16.30
N THR A 149 0.82 -19.65 -15.59
CA THR A 149 0.71 -20.31 -14.27
C THR A 149 -0.70 -20.86 -14.08
N GLY A 150 -0.82 -22.08 -13.54
CA GLY A 150 -2.10 -22.74 -13.31
C GLY A 150 -2.98 -22.87 -14.56
N GLY A 151 -2.38 -23.09 -15.74
CA GLY A 151 -3.11 -23.19 -17.02
C GLY A 151 -3.63 -21.86 -17.58
N ARG A 152 -3.35 -20.72 -16.92
CA ARG A 152 -3.72 -19.38 -17.39
C ARG A 152 -2.49 -18.63 -17.90
N VAL A 153 -2.68 -17.90 -19.00
CA VAL A 153 -1.65 -17.08 -19.63
C VAL A 153 -1.93 -15.60 -19.33
N TYR A 154 -1.00 -14.95 -18.63
CA TYR A 154 -1.02 -13.54 -18.31
C TYR A 154 -0.07 -12.80 -19.24
N LYS A 155 -0.57 -11.81 -19.99
CA LYS A 155 0.24 -10.99 -20.90
C LYS A 155 0.26 -9.54 -20.41
N ARG A 156 1.46 -8.96 -20.32
CA ARG A 156 1.66 -7.53 -20.02
C ARG A 156 2.56 -6.91 -21.07
N ARG A 157 2.12 -5.81 -21.67
CA ARG A 157 2.97 -4.97 -22.52
C ARG A 157 3.77 -4.01 -21.64
N ILE A 158 5.07 -3.99 -21.82
CA ILE A 158 6.01 -3.04 -21.22
C ILE A 158 6.51 -2.14 -22.33
N VAL A 159 6.43 -0.84 -22.11
CA VAL A 159 6.92 0.18 -23.03
C VAL A 159 8.00 0.96 -22.29
N ALA A 160 9.16 1.12 -22.90
CA ALA A 160 10.29 1.87 -22.34
C ALA A 160 11.02 2.66 -23.44
N PRO A 161 11.80 3.69 -23.08
CA PRO A 161 12.67 4.37 -24.04
C PRO A 161 13.62 3.42 -24.77
N SER A 162 14.00 3.76 -26.01
CA SER A 162 14.85 2.92 -26.88
C SER A 162 16.23 2.56 -26.30
N TRP A 163 16.79 3.41 -25.45
CA TRP A 163 18.07 3.20 -24.77
C TRP A 163 17.95 2.27 -23.54
N VAL A 164 16.74 1.90 -23.12
CA VAL A 164 16.52 0.97 -22.01
C VAL A 164 16.41 -0.45 -22.53
N ASN A 165 17.31 -1.33 -22.09
CA ASN A 165 17.30 -2.74 -22.46
C ASN A 165 16.29 -3.55 -21.61
N LEU A 166 15.15 -3.91 -22.20
CA LEU A 166 14.06 -4.63 -21.53
C LEU A 166 14.35 -6.13 -21.29
N THR A 167 15.51 -6.64 -21.68
CA THR A 167 15.91 -8.04 -21.48
C THR A 167 16.79 -8.28 -20.25
N GLU A 168 17.35 -7.23 -19.65
CA GLU A 168 18.21 -7.37 -18.48
C GLU A 168 17.39 -7.48 -17.19
N ARG A 169 17.81 -8.39 -16.29
CA ARG A 169 17.25 -8.49 -14.94
C ARG A 169 17.45 -7.16 -14.22
N GLY A 170 16.42 -6.69 -13.52
CA GLY A 170 16.49 -5.48 -12.71
C GLY A 170 16.32 -4.22 -13.55
N VAL A 171 15.10 -3.98 -14.03
CA VAL A 171 14.88 -2.85 -14.93
C VAL A 171 14.87 -1.55 -14.11
N CYS A 172 15.91 -0.72 -14.29
CA CYS A 172 16.09 0.57 -13.62
C CYS A 172 15.14 1.68 -14.08
N TYR A 173 14.19 1.39 -14.98
CA TYR A 173 13.17 2.35 -15.46
C TYR A 173 12.25 2.91 -14.37
N ARG A 174 12.31 2.33 -13.18
CA ARG A 174 11.55 2.78 -12.00
C ARG A 174 12.44 3.44 -10.95
N ALA A 175 13.69 3.71 -11.27
CA ALA A 175 14.52 4.61 -10.49
C ALA A 175 14.09 6.06 -10.80
N MET A 176 13.86 6.87 -9.77
CA MET A 176 13.41 8.26 -9.93
C MET A 176 13.99 9.15 -8.84
N SER A 177 14.08 10.46 -9.10
CA SER A 177 14.41 11.41 -8.06
C SER A 177 13.19 11.70 -7.17
N ILE A 178 13.43 11.97 -5.89
CA ILE A 178 12.48 12.56 -4.94
C ILE A 178 12.36 14.08 -5.18
N THR A 179 13.37 14.69 -5.81
CA THR A 179 13.38 16.11 -6.15
C THR A 179 12.75 16.36 -7.52
N ASP A 180 12.15 17.55 -7.71
CA ASP A 180 11.47 17.96 -8.94
C ASP A 180 12.43 18.32 -10.10
N ASN A 181 13.58 17.67 -10.22
CA ASN A 181 14.60 17.94 -11.23
C ASN A 181 14.78 16.73 -12.18
N ASP A 182 14.58 16.95 -13.49
CA ASP A 182 14.71 15.92 -14.53
C ASP A 182 16.13 15.38 -14.66
N ASP A 183 17.14 16.22 -14.42
CA ASP A 183 18.55 15.81 -14.41
C ASP A 183 18.82 14.83 -13.25
N ASP A 184 18.16 15.04 -12.10
CA ASP A 184 18.29 14.17 -10.93
C ASP A 184 17.61 12.81 -11.18
N THR A 185 16.53 12.75 -11.97
CA THR A 185 15.89 11.46 -12.34
C THR A 185 16.77 10.66 -13.29
N THR A 186 17.39 11.32 -14.26
CA THR A 186 18.37 10.68 -15.16
C THR A 186 19.57 10.17 -14.38
N PHE A 187 20.04 10.96 -13.41
CA PHE A 187 21.06 10.54 -12.44
C PHE A 187 20.64 9.29 -11.66
N CYS A 188 19.41 9.22 -11.15
CA CYS A 188 18.93 8.05 -10.41
C CYS A 188 18.86 6.78 -11.27
N ILE A 189 18.43 6.89 -12.54
CA ILE A 189 18.46 5.76 -13.47
C ILE A 189 19.90 5.32 -13.74
N HIS A 190 20.81 6.27 -13.95
CA HIS A 190 22.21 5.98 -14.19
C HIS A 190 22.87 5.30 -12.98
N GLU A 191 22.62 5.78 -11.76
CA GLU A 191 23.11 5.17 -10.53
C GLU A 191 22.53 3.77 -10.31
N CYS A 192 21.24 3.57 -10.61
CA CYS A 192 20.66 2.23 -10.58
C CYS A 192 21.40 1.27 -11.52
N VAL A 193 21.56 1.63 -12.80
CA VAL A 193 22.27 0.78 -13.79
C VAL A 193 23.71 0.52 -13.34
N LYS A 194 24.38 1.53 -12.81
CA LYS A 194 25.75 1.44 -12.33
C LYS A 194 25.90 0.49 -11.15
N TYR A 195 24.97 0.44 -10.21
CA TYR A 195 25.13 -0.34 -8.96
C TYR A 195 24.33 -1.64 -8.91
N ILE A 196 23.48 -1.91 -9.89
CA ILE A 196 22.61 -3.09 -9.88
C ILE A 196 23.36 -4.42 -9.80
N HIS A 197 24.56 -4.50 -10.39
CA HIS A 197 25.41 -5.69 -10.33
C HIS A 197 25.94 -6.00 -8.93
N LYS A 198 25.95 -5.02 -8.02
CA LYS A 198 26.32 -5.19 -6.60
C LYS A 198 25.18 -5.73 -5.75
N CYS A 199 24.01 -5.92 -6.34
CA CYS A 199 22.82 -6.47 -5.70
C CYS A 199 22.50 -7.87 -6.23
N PRO A 200 23.34 -8.89 -5.95
CA PRO A 200 23.04 -10.27 -6.33
C PRO A 200 21.78 -10.77 -5.61
N ASN A 201 21.10 -11.75 -6.21
CA ASN A 201 19.80 -12.30 -5.79
C ASN A 201 19.77 -13.03 -4.43
N HIS A 202 20.72 -12.80 -3.53
CA HIS A 202 20.85 -13.52 -2.28
C HIS A 202 21.32 -12.57 -1.17
N GLU A 203 20.37 -11.99 -0.42
CA GLU A 203 20.43 -11.55 0.99
C GLU A 203 19.41 -10.45 1.33
N PHE A 204 18.91 -9.71 0.33
CA PHE A 204 17.99 -8.58 0.56
C PHE A 204 16.53 -8.94 0.25
N VAL A 205 15.58 -8.34 0.99
CA VAL A 205 14.13 -8.59 0.86
C VAL A 205 13.63 -8.13 -0.52
N THR A 206 14.24 -7.09 -1.10
CA THR A 206 13.97 -6.61 -2.48
C THR A 206 15.21 -5.96 -3.13
N LEU A 207 15.24 -5.91 -4.47
CA LEU A 207 16.29 -5.22 -5.24
C LEU A 207 16.34 -3.71 -4.96
N GLY A 208 15.19 -3.07 -4.68
CA GLY A 208 15.12 -1.66 -4.31
C GLY A 208 15.80 -1.36 -2.97
N GLU A 209 15.63 -2.23 -1.98
CA GLU A 209 16.30 -2.09 -0.68
C GLU A 209 17.82 -2.20 -0.82
N CYS A 210 18.31 -3.16 -1.60
CA CYS A 210 19.75 -3.29 -1.85
C CYS A 210 20.32 -2.03 -2.50
N LEU A 211 19.67 -1.53 -3.56
CA LEU A 211 20.10 -0.32 -4.26
C LEU A 211 20.13 0.89 -3.33
N HIS A 212 19.16 1.03 -2.42
CA HIS A 212 19.16 2.11 -1.44
C HIS A 212 20.34 2.05 -0.45
N ARG A 213 20.88 0.86 -0.17
CA ARG A 213 22.08 0.70 0.69
C ARG A 213 23.37 0.97 -0.08
N VAL A 214 23.42 0.61 -1.36
CA VAL A 214 24.63 0.68 -2.19
C VAL A 214 24.81 2.07 -2.80
N VAL A 215 23.72 2.72 -3.22
CA VAL A 215 23.76 4.08 -3.76
C VAL A 215 23.65 5.07 -2.61
N LYS A 216 24.73 5.81 -2.34
CA LYS A 216 24.80 6.80 -1.26
C LYS A 216 24.13 8.11 -1.67
N THR A 217 22.83 8.06 -1.94
CA THR A 217 22.03 9.24 -2.23
C THR A 217 20.63 9.11 -1.63
N ASP A 218 20.19 10.15 -0.95
CA ASP A 218 18.83 10.33 -0.46
C ASP A 218 17.89 10.84 -1.56
N LYS A 219 18.43 11.29 -2.68
CA LYS A 219 17.66 11.82 -3.80
C LYS A 219 16.91 10.75 -4.58
N CYS A 220 17.33 9.50 -4.53
CA CYS A 220 16.83 8.47 -5.44
C CYS A 220 15.90 7.45 -4.76
N MET A 221 14.76 7.20 -5.39
CA MET A 221 13.89 6.08 -5.10
C MET A 221 14.08 4.97 -6.14
N PHE A 222 14.39 3.76 -5.68
CA PHE A 222 14.61 2.59 -6.53
C PHE A 222 13.42 1.63 -6.44
N CYS A 223 12.41 1.80 -7.28
CA CYS A 223 11.21 0.94 -7.28
C CYS A 223 11.35 -0.22 -8.27
N THR A 224 12.36 -1.09 -8.13
CA THR A 224 12.58 -2.19 -9.08
C THR A 224 11.60 -3.37 -8.88
N ILE A 225 11.20 -4.03 -9.97
CA ILE A 225 10.54 -5.36 -9.97
C ILE A 225 11.62 -6.42 -10.16
#